data_AF-A0A956QH09-F1
#
_entry.id   AF-A0A956QH09-F1
#
_cell.length_a   1.000
_cell.length_b   1.000
_cell.length_c   1.000
_cell.angle_alpha   90.00
_cell.angle_beta   90.00
_cell.angle_gamma   90.00
#
_symmetry.space_group_name_H-M   'P 1'
#
loop_
_entity.id
_entity.type
_entity.pdbx_description
1 polymer ?
#
loop_
_entity_poly.entity_id
_entity_poly.type
_entity_poly.pdbx_seq_one_letter_code
_entity_poly.pdbx_strand_id
1 'polypeptide(L)' 'MRTTLTLDPDVALTLKQEMERENKTLKATMNDALRRGLSLVSQANEDEPFKVEARDFGFKAGVDLDRINQLVDQL' A
#
# COMPACT_ATOMS: atom_id res chain seq x y z
N MET A 1 -13.61 -2.35 26.10
CA MET A 1 -14.58 -3.47 26.03
C MET A 1 -13.89 -4.74 26.53
N ARG A 2 -14.64 -5.69 27.13
CA ARG A 2 -14.15 -7.04 27.42
C ARG A 2 -14.81 -8.02 26.45
N THR A 3 -13.98 -8.71 25.68
CA THR A 3 -14.39 -9.66 24.63
C THR A 3 -13.53 -10.91 24.77
N THR A 4 -14.12 -12.07 24.54
CA THR A 4 -13.39 -13.34 24.42
C THR A 4 -13.26 -13.65 22.93
N LEU A 5 -12.05 -13.91 22.47
CA LEU A 5 -11.74 -14.23 21.07
C LEU A 5 -11.06 -15.59 21.04
N THR A 6 -11.48 -16.43 20.09
CA THR A 6 -10.75 -17.66 19.75
C THR A 6 -9.71 -17.30 18.70
N LEU A 7 -8.46 -17.73 18.90
CA LEU A 7 -7.36 -17.50 17.97
C LEU A 7 -6.93 -18.82 17.35
N ASP A 8 -6.56 -18.77 16.07
CA ASP A 8 -5.90 -19.89 15.41
C ASP A 8 -4.51 -20.14 16.04
N PRO A 9 -4.01 -21.39 16.03
CA PRO A 9 -2.77 -21.75 16.73
C PRO A 9 -1.54 -20.96 16.25
N ASP A 10 -1.47 -20.65 14.97
CA ASP A 10 -0.40 -19.86 14.33
C ASP A 10 -0.45 -18.38 14.75
N VAL A 11 -1.65 -17.81 14.82
CA VAL A 11 -1.86 -16.44 15.30
C VAL A 11 -1.47 -16.33 16.78
N ALA A 12 -1.86 -17.29 17.61
CA ALA A 12 -1.51 -17.33 19.02
C ALA A 12 0.02 -17.41 19.25
N LEU A 13 0.72 -18.21 18.43
CA LEU A 13 2.18 -18.32 18.48
C LEU A 13 2.86 -17.00 18.11
N THR A 14 2.42 -16.38 17.01
CA THR A 14 2.95 -15.09 16.54
C THR A 14 2.74 -14.01 17.60
N LEU A 15 1.55 -13.95 18.20
CA LEU A 15 1.23 -12.98 19.23
C LEU A 15 2.11 -13.15 20.48
N LYS A 16 2.43 -14.40 20.85
CA LYS A 16 3.33 -14.70 21.97
C LYS A 16 4.76 -14.22 21.69
N GLN A 17 5.28 -14.46 20.49
CA GLN A 17 6.60 -13.98 20.08
C GLN A 17 6.67 -12.44 20.15
N GLU A 18 5.62 -11.75 19.70
CA GLU A 18 5.54 -10.29 19.77
C GLU A 18 5.46 -9.75 21.20
N MET A 19 4.75 -10.45 22.10
CA MET A 19 4.74 -10.11 23.52
C MET A 19 6.13 -10.21 24.14
N GLU A 20 6.88 -11.27 23.85
CA GLU A 20 8.25 -11.49 24.32
C GLU A 20 9.20 -10.42 23.74
N ARG A 21 9.06 -10.10 22.46
CA ARG A 21 9.87 -9.10 21.75
C ARG A 21 9.69 -7.69 22.30
N GLU A 22 8.46 -7.27 22.55
CA GLU A 22 8.14 -5.90 22.99
C GLU A 22 7.97 -5.77 24.51
N ASN A 23 8.11 -6.86 25.29
CA ASN A 23 7.83 -6.91 26.73
C ASN A 23 6.45 -6.32 27.11
N LYS A 24 5.43 -6.68 26.32
CA LYS A 24 4.05 -6.17 26.47
C LYS A 24 3.09 -7.26 26.93
N THR A 25 2.04 -6.82 27.61
CA THR A 25 0.92 -7.71 27.98
C THR A 25 0.14 -8.16 26.75
N LEU A 26 -0.51 -9.33 26.82
CA LEU A 26 -1.37 -9.88 25.76
C LEU A 26 -2.37 -8.85 25.23
N LYS A 27 -3.04 -8.12 26.14
CA LYS A 27 -4.01 -7.08 25.80
C LYS A 27 -3.37 -5.93 25.01
N ALA A 28 -2.18 -5.49 25.42
CA ALA A 28 -1.50 -4.38 24.76
C ALA A 28 -1.07 -4.80 23.34
N THR A 29 -0.37 -5.92 23.21
CA THR A 29 0.09 -6.47 21.93
C THR A 29 -1.07 -6.74 20.97
N MET A 30 -2.15 -7.37 21.45
CA MET A 30 -3.34 -7.65 20.65
C MET A 30 -4.03 -6.38 20.15
N ASN A 31 -4.22 -5.38 21.01
CA ASN A 31 -4.84 -4.12 20.59
C ASN A 31 -3.97 -3.35 19.59
N ASP A 32 -2.64 -3.33 19.78
CA ASP A 32 -1.72 -2.67 18.86
C ASP A 32 -1.72 -3.37 17.49
N ALA A 33 -1.70 -4.71 17.47
CA ALA A 33 -1.80 -5.49 16.24
C ALA A 33 -3.13 -5.24 15.51
N LEU A 34 -4.26 -5.27 16.23
CA LEU A 34 -5.58 -5.00 15.65
C LEU A 34 -5.68 -3.58 15.09
N ARG A 35 -5.16 -2.57 15.79
CA ARG A 35 -5.15 -1.19 15.27
C ARG A 35 -4.36 -1.08 13.98
N ARG A 36 -3.14 -1.63 13.94
CA ARG A 36 -2.30 -1.63 12.74
C ARG A 36 -2.99 -2.35 11.57
N GLY A 37 -3.53 -3.54 11.82
CA GLY A 37 -4.22 -4.33 10.80
C GLY A 37 -5.47 -3.63 10.26
N LEU A 38 -6.31 -3.08 11.14
CA LEU A 38 -7.51 -2.36 10.72
C LEU A 38 -7.19 -1.07 9.98
N SER A 39 -6.14 -0.34 10.37
CA SER A 39 -5.69 0.85 9.64
C SER A 39 -5.21 0.52 8.22
N LEU A 40 -4.48 -0.59 8.03
CA LEU A 40 -4.05 -1.04 6.71
C LEU A 40 -5.24 -1.42 5.82
N VAL A 41 -6.25 -2.09 6.38
CA VAL A 41 -7.49 -2.42 5.65
C VAL A 41 -8.24 -1.15 5.26
N SER A 42 -8.31 -0.16 6.15
CA SER A 42 -8.92 1.14 5.82
C SER A 42 -8.18 1.85 4.69
N GLN A 43 -6.84 1.91 4.74
CA GLN A 43 -6.03 2.55 3.70
C GLN A 43 -6.10 1.85 2.35
N ALA A 44 -6.14 0.51 2.32
CA ALA A 44 -6.30 -0.25 1.08
C ALA A 44 -7.63 0.04 0.36
N ASN A 45 -8.65 0.55 1.06
CA ASN A 45 -9.90 1.00 0.44
C ASN A 45 -9.82 2.46 -0.04
N GLU A 46 -8.81 3.23 0.40
CA GLU A 46 -8.59 4.62 0.02
C GLU A 46 -7.60 4.78 -1.15
N ASP A 47 -6.90 3.72 -1.53
CA ASP A 47 -6.06 3.72 -2.74
C ASP A 47 -6.98 3.81 -3.98
N GLU A 48 -7.37 5.03 -4.33
CA GLU A 48 -7.96 5.31 -5.64
C GLU A 48 -7.02 4.72 -6.71
N PRO A 49 -7.57 4.00 -7.71
CA PRO A 49 -6.75 3.45 -8.77
C PRO A 49 -5.92 4.55 -9.40
N PHE A 50 -4.63 4.27 -9.63
CA PHE A 50 -3.72 5.23 -10.26
C PHE A 50 -4.33 5.77 -11.56
N LYS A 51 -4.55 7.09 -11.62
CA LYS A 51 -5.03 7.79 -12.81
C LYS A 51 -3.88 8.54 -13.46
N VAL A 52 -3.69 8.33 -14.76
CA VAL A 52 -2.75 9.12 -15.55
C VAL A 52 -3.32 10.51 -15.79
N GLU A 53 -2.71 11.53 -15.20
CA GLU A 53 -2.98 12.93 -15.54
C GLU A 53 -2.21 13.31 -16.80
N ALA A 54 -2.75 12.94 -17.97
CA ALA A 54 -2.17 13.32 -19.25
C ALA A 54 -2.23 14.85 -19.41
N ARG A 55 -1.08 15.48 -19.67
CA ARG A 55 -0.99 16.87 -20.11
C ARG A 55 -0.72 16.90 -21.60
N ASP A 56 -1.55 17.62 -22.33
CA ASP A 56 -1.31 17.89 -23.75
C ASP A 56 -0.23 18.97 -23.88
N PHE A 57 1.00 18.55 -24.18
CA PHE A 57 2.13 19.45 -24.44
C PHE A 57 2.12 19.98 -25.88
N GLY A 58 1.17 19.54 -26.71
CA GLY A 58 1.16 19.81 -28.14
C GLY A 58 2.38 19.22 -28.85
N PHE A 59 2.41 19.41 -30.16
CA PHE A 59 3.53 18.99 -31.00
C PHE A 59 4.25 20.19 -31.60
N LYS A 60 5.57 20.05 -31.81
CA LYS A 60 6.34 21.05 -32.54
C LYS A 60 5.82 21.11 -33.98
N ALA A 61 5.49 22.31 -34.45
CA ALA A 61 5.02 22.52 -35.82
C ALA A 61 6.04 21.97 -36.84
N GLY A 62 5.53 21.25 -37.85
CA GLY A 62 6.35 20.60 -38.88
C GLY A 62 6.86 19.20 -38.52
N VAL A 63 6.52 18.67 -37.34
CA VAL A 63 6.77 17.26 -36.98
C VAL A 63 5.59 16.40 -37.40
N ASP A 64 5.86 15.43 -38.28
CA ASP A 64 4.92 14.39 -38.66
C ASP A 64 5.01 13.21 -37.66
N LEU A 65 3.91 12.93 -36.96
CA LEU A 65 3.83 11.90 -35.94
C LEU A 65 3.91 10.48 -36.51
N ASP A 66 3.53 10.32 -37.77
CA ASP A 66 3.64 9.03 -38.46
C ASP A 66 5.06 8.81 -39.01
N ARG A 67 5.94 9.82 -38.89
CA ARG A 67 7.34 9.79 -39.35
C ARG A 67 8.31 10.28 -38.28
N ILE A 68 8.07 9.90 -37.02
CA ILE A 68 8.94 10.24 -35.88
C ILE A 68 10.40 9.81 -36.09
N ASN A 69 10.65 8.77 -36.89
CA ASN A 69 12.01 8.33 -37.24
C ASN A 69 12.87 9.42 -37.90
N GLN A 70 12.27 10.44 -38.53
CA GLN A 70 13.00 11.58 -39.12
C GLN A 70 13.66 12.49 -38.08
N LEU A 71 13.19 12.45 -36.82
CA LEU A 71 13.79 13.23 -35.72
C LEU A 71 15.11 12.62 -35.23
N VAL A 72 15.35 11.34 -35.50
CA VAL A 72 16.58 10.64 -35.09
C VAL A 72 17.80 11.17 -35.85
N ASP A 73 17.61 11.59 -37.10
CA ASP A 73 18.68 12.14 -37.95
C ASP A 73 19.07 13.59 -37.60
N GLN A 74 18.37 14.23 -36.63
CA GLN A 74 18.60 15.61 -36.19
C GLN A 74 19.29 15.73 -34.81
N LEU A 75 19.70 14.60 -34.21
CA LEU A 75 20.49 14.54 -32.97
C LEU A 75 22.00 14.61 -33.26
#